data_AF-A0A100YVI7-F1
#
_entry.id   AF-A0A100YVI7-F1
#
_cell.length_a   1.000
_cell.length_b   1.000
_cell.length_c   1.000
_cell.angle_alpha   90.00
_cell.angle_beta   90.00
_cell.angle_gamma   90.00
#
_symmetry.space_group_name_H-M   'P 1'
#
loop_
_entity.id
_entity.type
_entity.pdbx_description
1 polymer ?
#
loop_
_entity_poly.entity_id
_entity_poly.type
_entity_poly.pdbx_seq_one_letter_code
_entity_poly.pdbx_strand_id
1 'polypeptide(L)'
;MVDAGMQERFDTLLADCAICLRRIGLSPREYLPSVRLTHNRSRIGSCKKLRGGCRPLFQISCSVDACKTDAQVRDVLYHELIHTLPGCFDHGERFREAAARVNEAYGTDVRATRREPASRVPEVPRSEVEPLVGSELVVRCRRYRFVGMNGRPKRCCNLMDERGRIYVCAPAYVLSHMKATPELTPR
;
A
#
# COMPACT_ATOMS: atom_id res chain seq x y z
N MET A 1 -12.47 2.68 -21.56
CA MET A 1 -13.56 1.81 -21.07
C MET A 1 -12.94 0.46 -20.75
N VAL A 2 -13.31 -0.14 -19.63
CA VAL A 2 -12.84 -1.49 -19.27
C VAL A 2 -13.67 -2.48 -20.10
N ASP A 3 -13.00 -3.32 -20.88
CA ASP A 3 -13.65 -4.37 -21.65
C ASP A 3 -14.15 -5.50 -20.72
N ALA A 4 -15.29 -6.12 -21.06
CA ALA A 4 -15.89 -7.18 -20.24
C ALA A 4 -14.95 -8.38 -20.06
N GLY A 5 -14.19 -8.74 -21.10
CA GLY A 5 -13.18 -9.81 -21.02
C GLY A 5 -12.01 -9.47 -20.09
N MET A 6 -11.66 -8.19 -19.99
CA MET A 6 -10.63 -7.74 -19.04
C MET A 6 -11.11 -7.84 -17.58
N GLN A 7 -12.37 -7.49 -17.31
CA GLN A 7 -12.94 -7.60 -15.97
C GLN A 7 -12.96 -9.06 -15.50
N GLU A 8 -13.50 -9.97 -16.33
CA GLU A 8 -13.55 -11.40 -16.04
C GLU A 8 -12.15 -11.99 -15.79
N ARG A 9 -11.16 -11.57 -16.57
CA ARG A 9 -9.77 -12.00 -16.38
C ARG A 9 -9.24 -11.60 -15.00
N PHE A 10 -9.42 -10.36 -14.58
CA PHE A 10 -8.91 -9.90 -13.27
C PHE A 10 -9.68 -10.54 -12.11
N ASP A 11 -10.98 -10.78 -12.27
CA ASP A 11 -11.80 -11.44 -11.26
C ASP A 11 -11.40 -12.91 -11.08
N THR A 12 -11.10 -13.60 -12.18
CA THR A 12 -10.51 -14.96 -12.17
C THR A 12 -9.16 -14.96 -11.44
N LEU A 13 -8.26 -14.02 -11.78
CA LEU A 13 -6.97 -13.91 -11.12
C LEU A 13 -7.09 -13.63 -9.61
N LEU A 14 -8.08 -12.83 -9.19
CA LEU A 14 -8.35 -12.57 -7.78
C LEU A 14 -8.80 -13.84 -7.05
N ALA A 15 -9.72 -14.59 -7.66
CA ALA A 15 -10.21 -15.86 -7.10
C ALA A 15 -9.07 -16.86 -6.95
N ASP A 16 -8.21 -17.01 -7.97
CA ASP A 16 -7.03 -17.87 -7.96
C ASP A 16 -6.06 -17.49 -6.84
N CYS A 17 -5.72 -16.20 -6.73
CA CYS A 17 -4.82 -15.72 -5.68
C CYS A 17 -5.38 -16.03 -4.28
N ALA A 18 -6.69 -15.86 -4.08
CA ALA A 18 -7.32 -16.17 -2.80
C ALA A 18 -7.34 -17.67 -2.48
N ILE A 19 -7.50 -18.53 -3.49
CA ILE A 19 -7.35 -19.99 -3.33
C ILE A 19 -5.92 -20.34 -2.94
N CYS A 20 -4.93 -19.76 -3.62
CA CYS A 20 -3.52 -19.94 -3.30
C CYS A 20 -3.18 -19.52 -1.86
N LEU A 21 -3.64 -18.35 -1.41
CA LEU A 21 -3.46 -17.93 -0.02
C LEU A 21 -4.02 -18.96 0.96
N ARG A 22 -5.24 -19.45 0.73
CA ARG A 22 -5.86 -20.46 1.60
C ARG A 22 -5.07 -21.77 1.63
N ARG A 23 -4.50 -22.20 0.49
CA ARG A 23 -3.67 -23.41 0.40
C ARG A 23 -2.43 -23.36 1.27
N ILE A 24 -1.83 -22.19 1.44
CA ILE A 24 -0.68 -21.99 2.34
C ILE A 24 -1.10 -21.60 3.76
N GLY A 25 -2.38 -21.71 4.12
CA GLY A 25 -2.89 -21.40 5.46
C GLY A 25 -3.07 -19.91 5.76
N LEU A 26 -3.14 -19.07 4.74
CA LEU A 26 -3.49 -17.64 4.87
C LEU A 26 -4.95 -17.45 4.41
N SER A 27 -5.83 -17.05 5.31
CA SER A 27 -7.27 -16.89 5.01
C SER A 27 -7.67 -15.42 4.94
N PRO A 28 -7.82 -14.84 3.73
CA PRO A 28 -8.36 -13.50 3.55
C PRO A 28 -9.69 -13.30 4.28
N ARG A 29 -9.91 -12.10 4.82
CA ARG A 29 -11.24 -11.71 5.31
C ARG A 29 -12.18 -11.44 4.14
N GLU A 30 -13.46 -11.22 4.42
CA GLU A 30 -14.48 -10.95 3.41
C GLU A 30 -14.11 -9.76 2.50
N TYR A 31 -14.15 -9.96 1.18
CA TYR A 31 -13.90 -8.92 0.17
C TYR A 31 -14.91 -9.06 -0.98
N LEU A 32 -15.13 -7.97 -1.72
CA LEU A 32 -15.99 -8.01 -2.91
C LEU A 32 -15.39 -8.94 -3.98
N PRO A 33 -16.19 -9.82 -4.61
CA PRO A 33 -15.68 -10.85 -5.51
C PRO A 33 -15.08 -10.31 -6.81
N SER A 34 -15.37 -9.05 -7.14
CA SER A 34 -14.88 -8.39 -8.36
C SER A 34 -13.83 -7.32 -8.03
N VAL A 35 -12.73 -7.33 -8.79
CA VAL A 35 -11.66 -6.34 -8.69
C VAL A 35 -12.14 -5.02 -9.27
N ARG A 36 -12.01 -3.94 -8.49
CA ARG A 36 -12.24 -2.59 -9.02
C ARG A 36 -11.07 -2.17 -9.92
N LEU A 37 -11.28 -2.21 -11.23
CA LEU A 37 -10.29 -1.79 -12.21
C LEU A 37 -10.15 -0.26 -12.25
N THR A 38 -8.90 0.21 -12.32
CA THR A 38 -8.57 1.64 -12.35
C THR A 38 -7.52 1.94 -13.40
N HIS A 39 -7.38 3.20 -13.79
CA HIS A 39 -6.32 3.67 -14.70
C HIS A 39 -5.24 4.46 -13.94
N ASN A 40 -5.04 4.17 -12.64
CA ASN A 40 -4.13 4.93 -11.82
C ASN A 40 -2.68 4.47 -12.05
N ARG A 41 -1.84 5.33 -12.62
CA ARG A 41 -0.41 5.04 -12.84
C ARG A 41 0.43 5.17 -11.57
N SER A 42 -0.02 5.96 -10.59
CA SER A 42 0.73 6.19 -9.36
C SER A 42 0.42 5.17 -8.26
N ARG A 43 -0.82 4.68 -8.20
CA ARG A 43 -1.27 3.66 -7.23
C ARG A 43 -1.76 2.43 -7.98
N ILE A 44 -0.91 1.41 -7.99
CA ILE A 44 -1.09 0.24 -8.86
C ILE A 44 -2.09 -0.77 -8.28
N GLY A 45 -2.27 -0.76 -6.95
CA GLY A 45 -3.33 -1.48 -6.26
C GLY A 45 -3.82 -0.72 -5.03
N SER A 46 -4.99 -1.10 -4.51
CA SER A 46 -5.40 -0.66 -3.18
C SER A 46 -6.46 -1.57 -2.57
N CYS A 47 -6.33 -1.82 -1.27
CA CYS A 47 -7.33 -2.45 -0.42
C CYS A 47 -8.06 -1.41 0.43
N LYS A 48 -9.37 -1.24 0.20
CA LYS A 48 -10.22 -0.32 0.97
C LYS A 48 -11.16 -1.10 1.86
N LYS A 49 -11.15 -0.81 3.16
CA LYS A 49 -12.17 -1.31 4.09
C LYS A 49 -13.49 -0.56 3.83
N LEU A 50 -14.52 -1.26 3.35
CA LEU A 50 -15.86 -0.72 3.09
C LEU A 50 -16.74 -0.73 4.34
N ARG A 51 -16.62 -1.79 5.15
CA ARG A 51 -17.38 -1.98 6.39
C ARG A 51 -16.43 -2.36 7.52
N GLY A 52 -16.61 -1.76 8.70
CA GLY A 52 -15.86 -2.06 9.93
C GLY A 52 -16.49 -3.15 10.80
N GLY A 53 -16.04 -3.25 12.05
CA GLY A 53 -16.60 -4.19 13.04
C GLY A 53 -16.03 -5.61 12.98
N CYS A 54 -16.72 -6.56 13.60
CA CYS A 54 -16.27 -7.95 13.74
C CYS A 54 -16.11 -8.69 12.40
N ARG A 55 -16.87 -8.30 11.37
CA ARG A 55 -16.84 -8.86 10.01
C ARG A 55 -16.61 -7.74 8.98
N PRO A 56 -15.35 -7.25 8.85
CA PRO A 56 -15.04 -6.19 7.92
C PRO A 56 -15.13 -6.69 6.48
N LEU A 57 -15.66 -5.85 5.58
CA LEU A 57 -15.70 -6.08 4.14
C LEU A 57 -14.68 -5.19 3.44
N PHE A 58 -13.92 -5.75 2.51
CA PHE A 58 -12.90 -5.03 1.75
C PHE A 58 -13.24 -4.93 0.25
N GLN A 59 -12.72 -3.90 -0.41
CA GLN A 59 -12.69 -3.75 -1.87
C GLN A 59 -11.25 -3.70 -2.33
N ILE A 60 -10.92 -4.58 -3.27
CA ILE A 60 -9.60 -4.63 -3.90
C ILE A 60 -9.68 -3.88 -5.23
N SER A 61 -8.68 -3.06 -5.50
CA SER A 61 -8.53 -2.37 -6.78
C SER A 61 -7.19 -2.70 -7.41
N CYS A 62 -7.14 -2.75 -8.74
CA CYS A 62 -5.91 -2.94 -9.50
C CYS A 62 -5.88 -1.99 -10.70
N SER A 63 -4.70 -1.51 -11.07
CA SER A 63 -4.51 -0.60 -12.19
C SER A 63 -4.21 -1.37 -13.48
N VAL A 64 -5.08 -1.23 -14.47
CA VAL A 64 -4.90 -1.86 -15.80
C VAL A 64 -3.80 -1.17 -16.60
N ASP A 65 -3.51 0.10 -16.29
CA ASP A 65 -2.46 0.86 -16.96
C ASP A 65 -1.07 0.50 -16.46
N ALA A 66 -0.95 0.02 -15.21
CA ALA A 66 0.31 -0.27 -14.56
C ALA A 66 0.67 -1.77 -14.53
N CYS A 67 -0.30 -2.66 -14.75
CA CYS A 67 -0.07 -4.10 -14.87
C CYS A 67 -0.22 -4.53 -16.34
N LYS A 68 0.89 -4.95 -16.95
CA LYS A 68 0.95 -5.36 -18.36
C LYS A 68 0.88 -6.87 -18.54
N THR A 69 1.22 -7.63 -17.50
CA THR A 69 1.19 -9.10 -17.51
C THR A 69 0.34 -9.64 -16.36
N ASP A 70 -0.17 -10.85 -16.50
CA ASP A 70 -0.92 -11.51 -15.42
C ASP A 70 -0.06 -11.76 -14.18
N ALA A 71 1.26 -11.96 -14.35
CA ALA A 71 2.20 -12.04 -13.22
C ALA A 71 2.19 -10.74 -12.40
N GLN A 72 2.31 -9.59 -13.06
CA GLN A 72 2.25 -8.29 -12.38
C GLN A 72 0.90 -8.03 -11.71
N VAL A 73 -0.20 -8.51 -12.31
CA VAL A 73 -1.53 -8.47 -11.71
C VAL A 73 -1.56 -9.33 -10.44
N ARG A 74 -1.08 -10.58 -10.50
CA ARG A 74 -1.02 -11.47 -9.33
C ARG A 74 -0.20 -10.87 -8.20
N ASP A 75 0.95 -10.24 -8.47
CA ASP A 75 1.74 -9.56 -7.45
C ASP A 75 0.95 -8.45 -6.72
N VAL A 76 0.16 -7.66 -7.47
CA VAL A 76 -0.77 -6.67 -6.85
C VAL A 76 -1.83 -7.38 -6.03
N LEU A 77 -2.50 -8.37 -6.61
CA LEU A 77 -3.66 -8.99 -5.97
C LEU A 77 -3.26 -9.69 -4.68
N TYR A 78 -2.11 -10.39 -4.64
CA TYR A 78 -1.56 -10.93 -3.40
C TYR A 78 -1.28 -9.83 -2.37
N HIS A 79 -0.64 -8.72 -2.77
CA HIS A 79 -0.40 -7.57 -1.89
C HIS A 79 -1.70 -7.06 -1.26
N GLU A 80 -2.72 -6.79 -2.09
CA GLU A 80 -3.99 -6.24 -1.61
C GLU A 80 -4.82 -7.26 -0.82
N LEU A 81 -4.74 -8.54 -1.15
CA LEU A 81 -5.38 -9.61 -0.40
C LEU A 81 -4.75 -9.80 0.99
N ILE A 82 -3.42 -9.70 1.11
CA ILE A 82 -2.74 -9.77 2.41
C ILE A 82 -3.23 -8.65 3.33
N HIS A 83 -3.55 -7.47 2.81
CA HIS A 83 -4.14 -6.39 3.62
C HIS A 83 -5.48 -6.74 4.26
N THR A 84 -6.19 -7.75 3.74
CA THR A 84 -7.43 -8.24 4.35
C THR A 84 -7.16 -9.16 5.55
N LEU A 85 -5.95 -9.70 5.70
CA LEU A 85 -5.60 -10.62 6.79
C LEU A 85 -5.59 -9.91 8.16
N PRO A 86 -5.90 -10.63 9.26
CA PRO A 86 -5.86 -10.08 10.61
C PRO A 86 -4.48 -9.50 10.99
N GLY A 87 -4.40 -8.19 11.18
CA GLY A 87 -3.16 -7.52 11.59
C GLY A 87 -2.17 -7.25 10.45
N CYS A 88 -2.61 -7.38 9.19
CA CYS A 88 -1.80 -7.10 8.01
C CYS A 88 -2.27 -5.87 7.23
N PHE A 89 -3.16 -5.04 7.83
CA PHE A 89 -3.69 -3.87 7.13
C PHE A 89 -2.62 -2.80 6.87
N ASP A 90 -1.56 -2.79 7.66
CA ASP A 90 -0.33 -2.06 7.38
C ASP A 90 0.78 -3.02 6.92
N HIS A 91 1.88 -2.47 6.42
CA HIS A 91 3.06 -3.23 6.01
C HIS A 91 3.97 -3.62 7.19
N GLY A 92 3.37 -3.94 8.33
CA GLY A 92 4.05 -4.39 9.54
C GLY A 92 4.63 -5.80 9.42
N GLU A 93 5.09 -6.35 10.54
CA GLU A 93 5.71 -7.68 10.64
C GLU A 93 4.84 -8.78 10.02
N ARG A 94 3.57 -8.87 10.45
CA ARG A 94 2.63 -9.89 9.94
C ARG A 94 2.39 -9.81 8.44
N PHE A 95 2.38 -8.60 7.86
CA PHE A 95 2.28 -8.44 6.42
C PHE A 95 3.53 -9.02 5.74
N ARG A 96 4.72 -8.69 6.25
CA ARG A 96 5.99 -9.14 5.66
C ARG A 96 6.15 -10.65 5.74
N GLU A 97 5.76 -11.26 6.86
CA GLU A 97 5.71 -12.72 7.00
C GLU A 97 4.77 -13.37 5.99
N ALA A 98 3.55 -12.85 5.86
CA ALA A 98 2.58 -13.35 4.89
C ALA A 98 3.10 -13.19 3.46
N ALA A 99 3.68 -12.03 3.11
CA ALA A 99 4.26 -11.77 1.81
C ALA A 99 5.45 -12.70 1.51
N ALA A 100 6.33 -12.94 2.47
CA ALA A 100 7.45 -13.88 2.32
C ALA A 100 6.95 -15.30 2.03
N ARG A 101 5.95 -15.79 2.77
CA ARG A 101 5.33 -17.10 2.53
C ARG A 101 4.72 -17.22 1.13
N VAL A 102 4.10 -16.15 0.64
CA VAL A 102 3.52 -16.12 -0.71
C VAL A 102 4.60 -16.10 -1.80
N ASN A 103 5.66 -15.32 -1.60
CA ASN A 103 6.79 -15.24 -2.51
C ASN A 103 7.51 -16.59 -2.62
N GLU A 104 7.78 -17.23 -1.48
CA GLU A 104 8.40 -18.55 -1.41
C GLU A 104 7.54 -19.63 -2.08
N ALA A 105 6.23 -19.65 -1.81
CA ALA A 105 5.35 -20.68 -2.34
C ALA A 105 5.08 -20.57 -3.85
N TYR A 106 5.10 -19.35 -4.40
CA TYR A 106 4.57 -19.09 -5.75
C TYR A 106 5.53 -18.35 -6.68
N GLY A 107 6.76 -18.05 -6.24
CA GLY A 107 7.74 -17.30 -7.05
C GLY A 107 7.26 -15.90 -7.44
N THR A 108 6.48 -15.27 -6.56
CA THR A 108 5.88 -13.94 -6.76
C THR A 108 6.76 -12.84 -6.16
N ASP A 109 6.44 -11.58 -6.49
CA ASP A 109 7.16 -10.41 -5.99
C ASP A 109 6.24 -9.50 -5.16
N VAL A 110 5.67 -10.08 -4.10
CA VAL A 110 4.87 -9.36 -3.12
C VAL A 110 5.79 -8.53 -2.24
N ARG A 111 5.87 -7.23 -2.55
CA ARG A 111 6.65 -6.27 -1.75
C ARG A 111 5.74 -5.50 -0.81
N ALA A 112 6.20 -5.27 0.42
CA ALA A 112 5.58 -4.32 1.35
C ALA A 112 5.49 -2.89 0.78
N THR A 113 6.38 -2.54 -0.15
CA THR A 113 6.34 -1.29 -0.89
C THR A 113 6.25 -1.62 -2.36
N ARG A 114 5.07 -1.52 -2.97
CA ARG A 114 4.96 -1.65 -4.42
C ARG A 114 5.48 -0.38 -5.08
N ARG A 115 6.81 -0.29 -5.13
CA ARG A 115 7.64 0.54 -6.02
C ARG A 115 9.08 0.17 -5.70
N GLU A 116 9.84 -0.20 -6.71
CA GLU A 116 11.28 0.06 -6.61
C GLU A 116 11.48 1.56 -6.42
N PRO A 117 12.11 2.01 -5.33
CA PRO A 117 12.94 3.19 -5.45
C PRO A 117 14.19 2.77 -6.24
N ALA A 118 14.66 3.61 -7.16
CA ALA A 118 15.92 3.39 -7.90
C ALA A 118 17.17 3.28 -6.99
N SER A 119 17.02 3.36 -5.66
CA SER A 119 18.10 3.16 -4.68
C SER A 119 17.54 2.85 -3.29
N ARG A 120 18.29 2.06 -2.50
CA ARG A 120 18.08 1.90 -1.04
C ARG A 120 18.51 3.17 -0.30
N VAL A 121 17.77 3.55 0.74
CA VAL A 121 18.12 4.70 1.59
C VAL A 121 18.65 4.18 2.94
N PRO A 122 19.81 4.67 3.43
CA PRO A 122 20.38 4.22 4.71
C PRO A 122 19.62 4.73 5.94
N GLU A 123 19.58 3.91 6.99
CA GLU A 123 19.04 4.23 8.32
C GLU A 123 19.86 5.31 9.03
N VAL A 124 19.24 6.13 9.88
CA VAL A 124 19.93 7.17 10.66
C VAL A 124 19.32 7.51 12.02
N PRO A 125 20.13 8.11 12.93
CA PRO A 125 19.73 8.45 14.29
C PRO A 125 18.70 9.59 14.39
N ARG A 126 17.90 9.51 15.45
CA ARG A 126 16.75 10.39 15.77
C ARG A 126 17.12 11.85 16.04
N SER A 127 18.37 12.14 16.38
CA SER A 127 18.86 13.49 16.71
C SER A 127 18.95 14.42 15.50
N GLU A 128 18.87 13.88 14.27
CA GLU A 128 19.03 14.64 13.02
C GLU A 128 17.69 15.06 12.37
N VAL A 129 16.59 15.11 13.14
CA VAL A 129 15.24 15.33 12.60
C VAL A 129 14.49 16.44 13.35
N GLU A 130 14.11 17.50 12.62
CA GLU A 130 13.30 18.62 13.13
C GLU A 130 11.77 18.35 13.05
N PRO A 131 10.94 18.96 13.91
CA PRO A 131 9.51 18.68 13.98
C PRO A 131 8.66 19.27 12.83
N LEU A 132 7.47 18.68 12.62
CA LEU A 132 6.45 19.04 11.61
C LEU A 132 5.93 20.48 11.77
N VAL A 133 5.84 21.24 10.66
CA VAL A 133 5.11 22.51 10.58
C VAL A 133 4.19 22.50 9.35
N GLY A 134 2.88 22.33 9.56
CA GLY A 134 1.87 22.50 8.50
C GLY A 134 1.79 21.36 7.45
N SER A 135 1.67 21.72 6.17
CA SER A 135 1.62 20.79 5.01
C SER A 135 3.01 20.33 4.54
N GLU A 136 4.05 20.70 5.30
CA GLU A 136 5.43 20.42 5.01
C GLU A 136 6.08 19.71 6.20
N LEU A 137 7.04 18.85 5.89
CA LEU A 137 7.83 18.11 6.84
C LEU A 137 9.29 18.22 6.43
N VAL A 138 10.16 18.56 7.38
CA VAL A 138 11.60 18.55 7.16
C VAL A 138 12.17 17.28 7.80
N VAL A 139 12.82 16.44 7.00
CA VAL A 139 13.53 15.25 7.49
C VAL A 139 14.95 15.28 6.93
N ARG A 140 15.95 15.33 7.82
CA ARG A 140 17.39 15.38 7.45
C ARG A 140 17.70 16.54 6.49
N CYS A 141 17.26 17.75 6.84
CA CYS A 141 17.42 18.96 6.03
C CYS A 141 16.80 18.91 4.62
N ARG A 142 15.93 17.92 4.34
CA ARG A 142 15.16 17.83 3.10
C ARG A 142 13.71 18.16 3.38
N ARG A 143 13.14 19.05 2.57
CA ARG A 143 11.72 19.41 2.67
C ARG A 143 10.86 18.45 1.86
N TYR A 144 9.77 18.03 2.49
CA TYR A 144 8.72 17.21 1.91
C TYR A 144 7.39 17.93 2.05
N ARG A 145 6.61 17.99 0.96
CA ARG A 145 5.27 18.57 0.94
C ARG A 145 4.22 17.49 0.72
N PHE A 146 3.13 17.52 1.48
CA PHE A 146 2.00 16.63 1.23
C PHE A 146 1.26 17.01 -0.05
N VAL A 147 1.04 16.04 -0.95
CA VAL A 147 0.39 16.25 -2.26
C VAL A 147 -1.08 15.82 -2.21
N GLY A 148 -1.97 16.69 -2.69
CA GLY A 148 -3.42 16.40 -2.83
C GLY A 148 -4.17 16.36 -1.49
N MET A 149 -3.74 17.18 -0.54
CA MET A 149 -4.26 17.18 0.83
C MET A 149 -5.38 18.21 1.01
N ASN A 150 -6.59 17.77 1.39
CA ASN A 150 -7.73 18.62 1.75
C ASN A 150 -7.98 18.58 3.27
N GLY A 151 -6.95 18.87 4.08
CA GLY A 151 -7.06 18.81 5.55
C GLY A 151 -5.77 18.38 6.25
N ARG A 152 -5.88 17.60 7.35
CA ARG A 152 -4.73 17.18 8.16
C ARG A 152 -3.87 16.08 7.48
N PRO A 153 -2.54 16.09 7.67
CA PRO A 153 -1.64 15.07 7.12
C PRO A 153 -1.93 13.65 7.64
N LYS A 154 -1.93 12.66 6.75
CA LYS A 154 -2.11 11.23 7.09
C LYS A 154 -0.94 10.41 6.59
N ARG A 155 -0.69 9.27 7.25
CA ARG A 155 0.38 8.31 6.89
C ARG A 155 0.29 7.80 5.45
N CYS A 156 -0.90 7.78 4.88
CA CYS A 156 -1.14 7.35 3.50
C CYS A 156 -1.05 8.49 2.47
N CYS A 157 -0.77 9.73 2.90
CA CYS A 157 -0.63 10.84 1.97
C CYS A 157 0.68 10.73 1.19
N ASN A 158 0.64 11.20 -0.06
CA ASN A 158 1.82 11.30 -0.88
C ASN A 158 2.67 12.48 -0.41
N LEU A 159 3.99 12.35 -0.53
CA LEU A 159 4.95 13.41 -0.26
C LEU A 159 5.68 13.79 -1.54
N MET A 160 6.01 15.06 -1.71
CA MET A 160 6.84 15.57 -2.79
C MET A 160 8.09 16.22 -2.19
N ASP A 161 9.27 15.87 -2.68
CA ASP A 161 10.50 16.56 -2.25
C ASP A 161 10.73 17.87 -3.01
N GLU A 162 11.76 18.61 -2.61
CA GLU A 162 12.20 19.85 -3.25
C GLU A 162 12.63 19.69 -4.72
N ARG A 163 12.86 18.45 -5.18
CA ARG A 163 13.17 18.11 -6.58
C ARG A 163 11.92 17.69 -7.37
N GLY A 164 10.73 17.80 -6.79
CA GLY A 164 9.46 17.42 -7.41
C GLY A 164 9.19 15.91 -7.43
N ARG A 165 10.00 15.08 -6.75
CA ARG A 165 9.81 13.62 -6.73
C ARG A 165 8.68 13.26 -5.78
N ILE A 166 7.69 12.50 -6.28
CA ILE A 166 6.52 12.08 -5.52
C ILE A 166 6.71 10.69 -4.91
N TYR A 167 6.69 10.64 -3.59
CA TYR A 167 6.69 9.46 -2.73
C TYR A 167 5.24 9.07 -2.42
N VAL A 168 4.81 7.89 -2.87
CA VAL A 168 3.46 7.38 -2.63
C VAL A 168 3.45 6.63 -1.32
N CYS A 169 2.61 7.09 -0.38
CA CYS A 169 2.74 6.83 1.05
C CYS A 169 4.09 7.35 1.57
N ALA A 170 4.08 8.01 2.72
CA ALA A 170 5.29 8.56 3.29
C ALA A 170 6.36 7.44 3.44
N PRO A 171 7.63 7.69 3.08
CA PRO A 171 8.70 6.71 3.27
C PRO A 171 8.71 6.16 4.69
N ALA A 172 9.13 4.91 4.90
CA ALA A 172 9.10 4.27 6.23
C ALA A 172 9.82 5.11 7.31
N TYR A 173 10.94 5.76 6.97
CA TYR A 173 11.63 6.69 7.86
C TYR A 173 10.82 7.96 8.13
N VAL A 174 10.04 8.46 7.18
CA VAL A 174 9.12 9.58 7.43
C VAL A 174 7.94 9.15 8.32
N LEU A 175 7.44 7.93 8.13
CA LEU A 175 6.33 7.37 8.91
C LEU A 175 6.69 7.12 10.38
N SER A 176 7.93 6.75 10.69
CA SER A 176 8.42 6.61 12.07
C SER A 176 8.45 7.96 12.79
N HIS A 177 8.66 9.07 12.06
CA HIS A 177 8.64 10.43 12.63
C HIS A 177 7.22 10.98 12.81
N MET A 178 6.26 10.67 11.91
CA MET A 178 4.85 11.04 12.10
C MET A 178 4.18 10.38 13.31
N LYS A 179 4.71 9.24 13.79
CA LYS A 179 4.24 8.55 15.02
C LYS A 179 4.68 9.25 16.31
N ALA A 180 5.68 10.14 16.24
CA ALA A 180 6.36 10.71 17.41
C ALA A 180 5.93 12.15 17.76
N THR A 181 5.23 12.84 16.87
CA THR A 181 4.57 14.11 17.20
C THR A 181 3.26 13.82 17.95
N PRO A 182 3.13 14.21 19.24
CA PRO A 182 1.84 14.13 19.90
C PRO A 182 0.84 14.98 19.12
N GLU A 183 -0.39 14.50 19.01
CA GLU A 183 -1.50 15.26 18.45
C GLU A 183 -1.60 16.58 19.21
N LEU A 184 -1.15 17.68 18.60
CA LEU A 184 -1.53 19.01 19.05
C LEU A 184 -3.02 19.14 18.78
N THR A 185 -3.80 18.84 19.81
CA THR A 185 -5.21 19.17 19.89
C THR A 185 -5.36 20.69 19.73
N PRO A 186 -6.23 21.17 18.81
CA PRO A 186 -6.53 22.59 18.77
C PRO A 186 -7.28 22.96 20.06
N ARG A 187 -6.77 23.96 20.78
CA ARG A 187 -7.55 24.72 21.74
C ARG A 187 -8.44 25.71 21.00
#